data_AF-A0A958Y4L5-F1
#
_entry.id   AF-A0A958Y4L5-F1
#
_cell.length_a   1.000
_cell.length_b   1.000
_cell.length_c   1.000
_cell.angle_alpha   90.00
_cell.angle_beta   90.00
_cell.angle_gamma   90.00
#
_symmetry.space_group_name_H-M   'P 1'
#
loop_
_entity.id
_entity.type
_entity.pdbx_description
1 polymer ?
#
loop_
_entity_poly.entity_id
_entity_poly.type
_entity_poly.pdbx_seq_one_letter_code
_entity_poly.pdbx_strand_id
1 'polypeptide(L)' 'LSFDWDASVSEQECLNNVISKSKPGSIVVFHDSVKASLNMKYALPLTLEYFSKEGYEFKPLSF' A
#
# COMPACT_ATOMS: atom_id res chain seq x y z
N LEU A 1 7.62 1.18 2.09
CA LEU A 1 7.24 2.10 0.99
C LEU A 1 6.68 1.26 -0.14
N SER A 2 5.60 1.71 -0.76
CA SER A 2 4.86 1.02 -1.84
C SER A 2 5.65 0.97 -3.16
N PHE A 3 6.33 2.06 -3.53
CA PHE A 3 6.84 2.29 -4.89
C PHE A 3 5.76 2.41 -5.96
N ASP A 4 4.56 2.85 -5.58
CA ASP A 4 3.41 2.95 -6.49
C ASP A 4 3.58 3.96 -7.63
N TRP A 5 4.48 4.94 -7.48
CA TRP A 5 4.80 5.95 -8.50
C TRP A 5 5.90 5.50 -9.47
N ASP A 6 6.58 4.38 -9.21
CA ASP A 6 7.69 3.90 -10.04
C ASP A 6 7.17 2.99 -11.15
N ALA A 7 7.36 3.42 -12.41
CA ALA A 7 6.91 2.66 -13.57
C ALA A 7 7.74 1.39 -13.83
N SER A 8 8.92 1.26 -13.20
CA SER A 8 9.71 0.03 -13.25
C SER A 8 9.22 -1.04 -12.28
N VAL A 9 8.40 -0.66 -11.29
CA VAL A 9 7.80 -1.56 -10.31
C VAL A 9 6.45 -2.04 -10.81
N SER A 10 6.26 -3.36 -10.83
CA SER A 10 4.97 -3.96 -11.18
C SER A 10 3.93 -3.77 -10.06
N GLU A 11 2.65 -3.83 -10.40
CA GLU A 11 1.55 -3.73 -9.43
C GLU A 11 1.66 -4.78 -8.31
N GLN A 12 2.08 -6.01 -8.66
CA GLN A 12 2.30 -7.11 -7.70
C GLN A 12 3.51 -6.86 -6.81
N GLU A 13 4.60 -6.32 -7.35
CA GLU A 13 5.77 -5.95 -6.56
C GLU A 13 5.46 -4.80 -5.61
N CYS A 14 4.67 -3.80 -6.04
CA CYS A 14 4.16 -2.74 -5.19
C CYS A 14 3.36 -3.30 -4.00
N LEU A 15 2.45 -4.25 -4.23
CA LEU A 15 1.74 -4.94 -3.15
C LEU A 15 2.68 -5.69 -2.21
N ASN A 16 3.59 -6.50 -2.76
CA ASN A 16 4.56 -7.28 -1.98
C ASN A 16 5.48 -6.37 -1.15
N ASN A 17 5.84 -5.21 -1.68
CA ASN A 17 6.64 -4.21 -0.98
C ASN A 17 5.94 -3.68 0.27
N VAL A 18 4.62 -3.50 0.21
CA VAL A 18 3.82 -3.08 1.37
C VAL A 18 3.67 -4.23 2.35
N ILE A 19 3.25 -5.42 1.89
CA ILE A 19 2.98 -6.58 2.76
C ILE A 19 4.25 -7.00 3.52
N SER A 20 5.38 -7.18 2.83
CA SER A 20 6.61 -7.70 3.43
C SER A 20 7.30 -6.73 4.40
N LYS A 21 7.03 -5.42 4.31
CA LYS A 21 7.73 -4.38 5.07
C LYS A 21 6.86 -3.74 6.16
N SER A 22 5.55 -3.94 6.12
CA SER A 22 4.65 -3.36 7.12
C SER A 22 4.59 -4.21 8.38
N LYS A 23 4.41 -3.55 9.51
CA LYS A 23 4.28 -4.15 10.84
C LYS A 23 3.31 -3.32 11.68
N PRO A 24 2.86 -3.78 12.86
CA PRO A 24 2.00 -2.98 13.73
C PRO A 24 2.58 -1.59 13.98
N GLY A 25 1.78 -0.55 13.73
CA GLY A 25 2.18 0.86 13.85
C GLY A 25 2.85 1.47 12.61
N SER A 26 3.04 0.73 11.51
CA SER A 26 3.53 1.29 10.25
C SER A 26 2.57 2.32 9.65
N ILE A 27 3.13 3.40 9.10
CA ILE A 27 2.41 4.31 8.19
C ILE A 27 2.73 3.87 6.76
N VAL A 28 1.70 3.51 6.00
CA VAL A 28 1.81 3.12 4.59
C VAL A 28 1.38 4.31 3.73
N VAL A 29 2.22 4.68 2.76
CA VAL A 29 1.97 5.81 1.86
C VAL A 29 1.65 5.29 0.47
N PHE A 30 0.57 5.82 -0.13
CA PHE A 30 0.21 5.69 -1.54
C PHE A 30 -0.03 7.10 -2.10
N HIS A 31 0.17 7.27 -3.41
CA HIS A 31 0.04 8.55 -4.10
C HIS A 31 -1.24 8.58 -4.94
N ASP A 32 -2.05 9.62 -4.74
CA ASP A 32 -3.20 9.92 -5.60
C ASP A 32 -2.76 10.79 -6.78
N SER A 33 -2.12 10.15 -7.78
CA SER A 33 -1.68 10.82 -9.00
C SER A 33 -1.84 9.93 -10.22
N VAL A 34 -1.98 10.52 -11.41
CA VAL A 34 -2.05 9.76 -12.68
C VAL A 34 -0.84 8.84 -12.83
N LYS A 35 0.35 9.32 -12.48
CA LYS A 35 1.61 8.56 -12.54
C LYS A 35 1.57 7.28 -11.70
N ALA A 36 0.97 7.32 -10.51
CA ALA A 36 0.91 6.19 -9.60
C ALA A 36 -0.35 5.33 -9.75
N SER A 37 -1.33 5.80 -10.53
CA SER A 37 -2.69 5.26 -10.52
C SER A 37 -2.79 3.78 -10.88
N LEU A 38 -1.92 3.27 -11.76
CA LEU A 38 -1.88 1.85 -12.13
C LEU A 38 -1.60 0.97 -10.90
N ASN A 39 -0.40 1.13 -10.32
CA ASN A 39 0.03 0.37 -9.15
C ASN A 39 -0.83 0.64 -7.91
N MET A 40 -1.20 1.91 -7.66
CA MET A 40 -2.01 2.27 -6.49
C MET A 40 -3.39 1.62 -6.51
N LYS A 41 -4.11 1.68 -7.65
CA LYS A 41 -5.45 1.10 -7.75
C LYS A 41 -5.46 -0.42 -7.60
N TYR A 42 -4.37 -1.09 -7.95
CA TYR A 42 -4.20 -2.52 -7.73
C TYR A 42 -3.81 -2.82 -6.27
N ALA A 43 -2.74 -2.20 -5.77
CA ALA A 43 -2.12 -2.60 -4.52
C ALA A 43 -2.87 -2.11 -3.27
N LEU A 44 -3.52 -0.94 -3.32
CA LEU A 44 -4.25 -0.38 -2.17
C LEU A 44 -5.38 -1.28 -1.67
N PRO A 45 -6.37 -1.69 -2.49
CA PRO A 45 -7.47 -2.52 -2.01
C PRO A 45 -6.99 -3.88 -1.47
N LEU A 46 -6.00 -4.50 -2.13
CA LEU A 46 -5.44 -5.79 -1.71
C LEU A 46 -4.62 -5.67 -0.41
N THR A 47 -3.93 -4.54 -0.21
CA THR A 47 -3.25 -4.23 1.06
C THR A 47 -4.27 -4.14 2.20
N LEU A 48 -5.35 -3.39 1.99
CA LEU A 48 -6.41 -3.24 3.00
C LEU A 48 -7.05 -4.59 3.32
N GLU A 49 -7.36 -5.39 2.31
CA GLU A 49 -7.95 -6.73 2.49
C GLU A 49 -7.00 -7.66 3.26
N TYR A 50 -5.72 -7.73 2.87
CA TYR A 50 -4.73 -8.59 3.50
C TYR A 50 -4.60 -8.29 4.99
N PHE A 51 -4.35 -7.03 5.36
CA PHE A 51 -4.15 -6.67 6.76
C PHE A 51 -5.45 -6.71 7.58
N SER A 52 -6.61 -6.44 6.97
CA SER A 52 -7.89 -6.62 7.65
C SER A 52 -8.13 -8.09 8.02
N LYS A 53 -7.76 -9.04 7.15
CA LYS A 53 -7.84 -10.48 7.44
C LYS A 53 -6.89 -10.91 8.56
N GLU A 54 -5.73 -10.26 8.65
CA GLU A 54 -4.77 -10.46 9.75
C GLU A 54 -5.17 -9.75 11.05
N GLY A 55 -6.31 -9.05 11.08
CA GLY A 55 -6.85 -8.40 12.28
C GLY A 55 -6.32 -7.00 12.55
N TYR A 56 -5.72 -6.33 11.56
CA TYR A 56 -5.29 -4.94 11.69
C TYR A 56 -6.46 -3.97 11.54
N GLU A 57 -6.36 -2.83 12.23
CA GLU A 57 -7.24 -1.68 12.05
C GLU A 57 -6.49 -0.53 11.38
N PHE A 58 -7.13 0.15 10.44
CA PHE A 58 -6.59 1.35 9.80
C PHE A 58 -7.10 2.60 10.50
N LYS A 59 -6.18 3.46 10.93
CA LYS A 59 -6.49 4.70 11.66
C LYS A 59 -6.06 5.92 10.86
N PRO A 60 -6.81 7.02 10.92
CA PRO A 60 -6.33 8.31 10.41
C PRO A 60 -5.12 8.77 11.24
N LEU A 61 -4.26 9.57 10.64
CA LEU A 61 -3.21 10.27 11.38
C LEU A 61 -3.86 11.39 12.21
N SER A 62 -3.64 11.38 13.52
CA SER A 62 -4.05 12.45 14.42
C SER A 62 -2.90 13.45 14.62
N PHE A 63 -3.22 14.74 14.63
CA PHE A 63 -2.29 15.85 14.90
C PHE A 63 -2.66 16.56 16.19
#